data_AF-A0A9Q6ZDU7-F1
#
_entry.id   AF-A0A9Q6ZDU7-F1
#
_cell.length_a   1.000
_cell.length_b   1.000
_cell.length_c   1.000
_cell.angle_alpha   90.00
_cell.angle_beta   90.00
_cell.angle_gamma   90.00
#
_symmetry.space_group_name_H-M   'P 1'
#
loop_
_entity.id
_entity.type
_entity.pdbx_description
1 polymer ?
#
loop_
_entity_poly.entity_id
_entity_poly.type
_entity_poly.pdbx_seq_one_letter_code
_entity_poly.pdbx_strand_id
1 'polypeptide(L)'
;MKKYYSHPVFTVFALFILSITTYGQTQNFGQKIGDLMYEMTASQPNTEKIQQLLQSMPIDNKEVKIGNLSYSIFDGFDGDKMYYIPFTTAEESRFTVEQLKQNNKLYFGVQFLLKSEYTLDSKKQVHYTNANYAYNTNYEELSPYCTTPMKYKNGSGNNPESPLLSCVYTNPDSKKRMMYWVVFEKPIGDTKGNTIKEIKFQSIELWQK
;
A
#
# COMPACT_ATOMS: atom_id res chain seq x y z
N MET A 1 -9.21 -60.06 -47.36
CA MET A 1 -9.64 -60.32 -45.97
C MET A 1 -9.62 -59.00 -45.18
N LYS A 2 -10.72 -58.67 -44.50
CA LYS A 2 -10.83 -57.52 -43.59
C LYS A 2 -9.88 -57.67 -42.40
N LYS A 3 -9.30 -56.57 -41.92
CA LYS A 3 -9.37 -56.17 -40.50
C LYS A 3 -9.11 -54.66 -40.38
N TYR A 4 -10.12 -53.98 -39.86
CA TYR A 4 -10.07 -52.64 -39.31
C TYR A 4 -9.25 -52.66 -38.02
N TYR A 5 -8.46 -51.62 -37.76
CA TYR A 5 -8.33 -51.05 -36.42
C TYR A 5 -8.30 -49.53 -36.53
N SER A 6 -9.25 -48.94 -35.83
CA SER A 6 -9.60 -47.53 -35.73
C SER A 6 -8.98 -46.93 -34.46
N HIS A 7 -8.33 -45.77 -34.64
CA HIS A 7 -8.11 -44.67 -33.67
C HIS A 7 -7.30 -44.95 -32.38
N PRO A 8 -6.75 -43.92 -31.68
CA PRO A 8 -6.79 -42.47 -31.93
C PRO A 8 -5.41 -41.78 -31.96
N VAL A 9 -5.16 -40.92 -32.94
CA VAL A 9 -4.13 -39.87 -32.86
C VAL A 9 -4.77 -38.67 -32.16
N PHE A 10 -5.01 -38.76 -30.86
CA PHE A 10 -5.66 -37.67 -30.12
C PHE A 10 -5.36 -37.71 -28.61
N THR A 11 -4.12 -37.98 -28.19
CA THR A 11 -3.85 -38.00 -26.74
C THR A 11 -2.42 -37.65 -26.33
N VAL A 12 -1.79 -36.63 -26.94
CA VAL A 12 -0.49 -36.12 -26.42
C VAL A 12 -0.40 -34.59 -26.35
N PHE A 13 -1.41 -33.84 -26.80
CA PHE A 13 -1.37 -32.36 -26.79
C PHE A 13 -2.14 -31.69 -25.64
N ALA A 14 -2.68 -32.47 -24.69
CA ALA A 14 -3.56 -31.97 -23.62
C ALA A 14 -2.92 -31.97 -22.21
N LEU A 15 -1.62 -32.26 -22.06
CA LEU A 15 -0.96 -32.39 -20.76
C LEU A 15 0.08 -31.30 -20.44
N PHE A 16 0.23 -30.27 -21.29
CA PHE A 16 1.18 -29.18 -21.04
C PHE A 16 0.54 -27.80 -20.73
N ILE A 17 -0.79 -27.72 -20.62
CA ILE A 17 -1.50 -26.44 -20.39
C ILE A 17 -2.03 -26.31 -18.93
N LEU A 18 -1.82 -27.31 -18.07
CA LEU A 18 -2.38 -27.31 -16.70
C LEU A 18 -1.40 -26.96 -15.58
N SER A 19 -0.17 -26.55 -15.89
CA SER A 19 0.82 -26.13 -14.88
C SER A 19 1.12 -24.64 -14.89
N ILE A 20 0.26 -23.82 -15.51
CA ILE A 20 0.14 -22.42 -15.07
C ILE A 20 -0.70 -22.45 -13.80
N THR A 21 -0.12 -23.02 -12.74
CA THR A 21 -0.47 -22.57 -11.40
C THR A 21 -0.18 -21.09 -11.43
N THR A 22 -1.23 -20.29 -11.57
CA THR A 22 -1.21 -18.94 -11.05
C THR A 22 -0.79 -19.11 -9.60
N TYR A 23 0.50 -18.92 -9.34
CA TYR A 23 0.93 -18.38 -8.08
C TYR A 23 0.09 -17.12 -7.97
N GLY A 24 -1.04 -17.21 -7.27
CA GLY A 24 -1.72 -16.04 -6.77
C GLY A 24 -0.63 -15.35 -5.98
N GLN A 25 -0.02 -14.33 -6.58
CA GLN A 25 0.83 -13.42 -5.85
C GLN A 25 -0.12 -12.86 -4.81
N THR A 26 -0.03 -13.38 -3.59
CA THR A 26 -0.60 -12.77 -2.41
C THR A 26 -0.18 -11.32 -2.52
N GLN A 27 -1.14 -10.42 -2.83
CA GLN A 27 -0.82 -9.00 -3.03
C GLN A 27 0.00 -8.57 -1.82
N ASN A 28 1.26 -8.20 -2.05
CA ASN A 28 2.12 -7.73 -0.98
C ASN A 28 1.54 -6.41 -0.45
N PHE A 29 1.85 -6.09 0.80
CA PHE A 29 1.26 -4.92 1.44
C PHE A 29 1.59 -3.62 0.67
N GLY A 30 2.76 -3.53 0.04
CA GLY A 30 3.12 -2.42 -0.84
C GLY A 30 2.14 -2.22 -2.01
N GLN A 31 1.71 -3.30 -2.67
CA GLN A 31 0.68 -3.21 -3.71
C GLN A 31 -0.65 -2.66 -3.17
N LYS A 32 -1.07 -3.10 -1.98
CA LYS A 32 -2.31 -2.60 -1.35
C LYS A 32 -2.24 -1.11 -1.03
N ILE A 33 -1.06 -0.60 -0.64
CA ILE A 33 -0.82 0.84 -0.45
C ILE A 33 -0.98 1.59 -1.79
N GLY A 34 -0.42 1.05 -2.87
CA GLY A 34 -0.62 1.57 -4.22
C GLY A 34 -2.08 1.62 -4.67
N ASP A 35 -2.80 0.51 -4.48
CA ASP A 35 -4.22 0.39 -4.82
C ASP A 35 -5.07 1.36 -4.01
N LEU A 36 -4.77 1.54 -2.70
CA LEU A 36 -5.44 2.53 -1.86
C LEU A 36 -5.22 3.94 -2.39
N MET A 37 -3.98 4.34 -2.68
CA MET A 37 -3.69 5.67 -3.23
C MET A 37 -4.39 5.89 -4.56
N TYR A 38 -4.41 4.88 -5.45
CA TYR A 38 -5.11 4.95 -6.73
C TYR A 38 -6.61 5.18 -6.54
N GLU A 39 -7.28 4.38 -5.71
CA GLU A 39 -8.73 4.52 -5.48
C GLU A 39 -9.09 5.84 -4.80
N MET A 40 -8.31 6.28 -3.81
CA MET A 40 -8.53 7.54 -3.08
C MET A 40 -8.32 8.77 -3.96
N THR A 41 -7.55 8.64 -5.03
CA THR A 41 -7.30 9.72 -5.99
C THR A 41 -8.14 9.60 -7.26
N ALA A 42 -9.02 8.62 -7.39
CA ALA A 42 -9.92 8.55 -8.54
C ALA A 42 -10.79 9.81 -8.65
N SER A 43 -11.25 10.13 -9.86
CA SER A 43 -12.17 11.26 -10.07
C SER A 43 -13.44 11.12 -9.22
N GLN A 44 -13.93 9.88 -9.11
CA GLN A 44 -15.00 9.45 -8.23
C GLN A 44 -14.50 8.27 -7.37
N PRO A 45 -13.99 8.52 -6.16
CA PRO A 45 -13.48 7.47 -5.29
C PRO A 45 -14.55 6.43 -4.95
N ASN A 46 -14.23 5.15 -5.12
CA ASN A 46 -15.11 4.04 -4.74
C ASN A 46 -14.90 3.69 -3.26
N THR A 47 -15.77 4.21 -2.40
CA THR A 47 -15.67 4.02 -0.94
C THR A 47 -15.83 2.56 -0.52
N GLU A 48 -16.62 1.76 -1.25
CA GLU A 48 -16.78 0.33 -0.94
C GLU A 48 -15.49 -0.44 -1.25
N LYS A 49 -14.85 -0.16 -2.39
CA LYS A 49 -13.56 -0.77 -2.75
C LYS A 49 -12.45 -0.35 -1.79
N ILE A 50 -12.41 0.92 -1.36
CA ILE A 50 -11.48 1.39 -0.34
C ILE A 50 -11.71 0.62 0.97
N GLN A 51 -12.96 0.47 1.42
CA GLN A 51 -13.27 -0.29 2.62
C GLN A 51 -12.85 -1.76 2.50
N GLN A 52 -13.10 -2.41 1.36
CA GLN A 52 -12.67 -3.79 1.12
C GLN A 52 -11.15 -3.95 1.16
N LEU A 53 -10.40 -3.01 0.56
CA LEU A 53 -8.93 -2.98 0.64
C LEU A 53 -8.48 -2.90 2.11
N LEU A 54 -9.05 -1.99 2.89
CA LEU A 54 -8.76 -1.83 4.32
C LEU A 54 -9.08 -3.08 5.14
N GLN A 55 -10.22 -3.71 4.89
CA GLN A 55 -10.63 -4.96 5.54
C GLN A 55 -9.74 -6.15 5.16
N SER A 56 -9.10 -6.12 3.99
CA SER A 56 -8.14 -7.14 3.56
C SER A 56 -6.76 -7.03 4.25
N MET A 57 -6.57 -6.02 5.11
CA MET A 57 -5.32 -5.73 5.81
C MET A 57 -5.44 -5.88 7.34
N PRO A 58 -5.97 -7.01 7.86
CA PRO A 58 -6.10 -7.23 9.29
C PRO A 58 -4.71 -7.38 9.95
N ILE A 59 -4.59 -6.87 11.17
CA ILE A 59 -3.42 -7.04 12.04
C ILE A 59 -3.87 -7.79 13.28
N ASP A 60 -3.11 -8.77 13.74
CA ASP A 60 -3.28 -9.41 15.06
C ASP A 60 -4.73 -9.83 15.38
N ASN A 61 -5.47 -10.29 14.36
CA ASN A 61 -6.90 -10.66 14.44
C ASN A 61 -7.84 -9.52 14.90
N LYS A 62 -7.42 -8.26 14.77
CA LYS A 62 -8.24 -7.10 15.06
C LYS A 62 -9.10 -6.73 13.87
N GLU A 63 -10.38 -6.49 14.14
CA GLU A 63 -11.31 -5.98 13.15
C GLU A 63 -11.11 -4.49 12.91
N VAL A 64 -11.23 -4.09 11.63
CA VAL A 64 -11.35 -2.69 11.25
C VAL A 64 -12.67 -2.13 11.77
N LYS A 65 -12.61 -1.04 12.52
CA LYS A 65 -13.78 -0.30 13.01
C LYS A 65 -14.03 0.93 12.15
N ILE A 66 -15.29 1.34 12.11
CA ILE A 66 -15.75 2.57 11.46
C ILE A 66 -16.36 3.46 12.52
N GLY A 67 -15.98 4.74 12.54
CA GLY A 67 -16.52 5.71 13.47
C GLY A 67 -16.53 7.13 12.90
N ASN A 68 -17.11 8.05 13.66
CA ASN A 68 -17.00 9.48 13.39
C ASN A 68 -15.61 9.96 13.81
N LEU A 69 -15.05 10.96 13.13
CA LEU A 69 -13.83 11.59 13.61
C LEU A 69 -14.13 12.48 14.81
N SER A 70 -13.31 12.35 15.85
CA SER A 70 -13.22 13.31 16.94
C SER A 70 -12.18 14.42 16.68
N TYR A 71 -11.24 14.19 15.75
CA TYR A 71 -10.18 15.13 15.35
C TYR A 71 -9.57 14.72 14.00
N SER A 72 -9.41 15.65 13.05
CA SER A 72 -8.88 15.40 11.70
C SER A 72 -7.35 15.47 11.62
N ILE A 73 -6.74 14.67 10.75
CA ILE A 73 -5.33 14.82 10.35
C ILE A 73 -5.11 16.00 9.40
N PHE A 74 -6.18 16.57 8.85
CA PHE A 74 -6.18 17.85 8.17
C PHE A 74 -6.40 18.95 9.22
N ASP A 75 -5.35 19.68 9.54
CA ASP A 75 -5.44 20.76 10.52
C ASP A 75 -6.52 21.79 10.12
N GLY A 76 -7.45 22.07 11.04
CA GLY A 76 -8.58 22.98 10.83
C GLY A 76 -9.82 22.40 10.12
N PHE A 77 -9.94 21.07 9.97
CA PHE A 77 -11.13 20.43 9.39
C PHE A 77 -11.78 19.42 10.35
N ASP A 78 -13.10 19.26 10.27
CA ASP A 78 -13.82 18.15 10.91
C ASP A 78 -14.03 17.05 9.86
N GLY A 79 -13.44 15.87 10.05
CA GLY A 79 -13.58 14.74 9.13
C GLY A 79 -14.93 14.04 9.25
N ASP A 80 -15.41 13.42 8.17
CA ASP A 80 -16.74 12.79 8.15
C ASP A 80 -16.73 11.32 8.63
N LYS A 81 -15.69 10.56 8.25
CA LYS A 81 -15.60 9.12 8.54
C LYS A 81 -14.17 8.68 8.80
N MET A 82 -14.01 7.83 9.82
CA MET A 82 -12.74 7.22 10.20
C MET A 82 -12.83 5.70 10.08
N TYR A 83 -11.87 5.08 9.41
CA TYR A 83 -11.61 3.64 9.46
C TYR A 83 -10.33 3.42 10.26
N TYR A 84 -10.36 2.57 11.28
CA TYR A 84 -9.20 2.39 12.14
C TYR A 84 -9.14 1.00 12.77
N ILE A 85 -7.94 0.61 13.19
CA ILE A 85 -7.72 -0.56 14.05
C ILE A 85 -7.55 -0.06 15.49
N PRO A 86 -8.37 -0.53 16.45
CA PRO A 86 -8.20 -0.19 17.87
C PRO A 86 -6.82 -0.62 18.40
N PHE A 87 -6.24 0.20 19.26
CA PHE A 87 -4.93 -0.04 19.86
C PHE A 87 -4.96 0.28 21.35
N THR A 88 -4.09 -0.38 22.12
CA THR A 88 -3.93 -0.13 23.56
C THR A 88 -2.61 0.55 23.90
N THR A 89 -1.57 0.33 23.12
CA THR A 89 -0.25 0.95 23.29
C THR A 89 0.19 1.72 22.05
N ALA A 90 1.14 2.64 22.24
CA ALA A 90 1.64 3.50 21.17
C ALA A 90 2.43 2.72 20.10
N GLU A 91 3.01 1.59 20.47
CA GLU A 91 3.88 0.74 19.65
C GLU A 91 3.11 -0.26 18.79
N GLU A 92 1.81 -0.45 19.04
CA GLU A 92 0.99 -1.39 18.28
C GLU A 92 0.84 -0.94 16.83
N SER A 93 1.08 -1.89 15.92
CA SER A 93 0.78 -1.70 14.51
C SER A 93 -0.71 -1.41 14.33
N ARG A 94 -1.00 -0.38 13.55
CA ARG A 94 -2.36 0.11 13.32
C ARG A 94 -2.42 0.92 12.05
N PHE A 95 -3.64 1.14 11.58
CA PHE A 95 -3.90 2.20 10.61
C PHE A 95 -5.04 3.08 11.05
N THR A 96 -5.02 4.28 10.51
CA THR A 96 -6.10 5.26 10.53
C THR A 96 -6.29 5.76 9.10
N VAL A 97 -7.52 5.70 8.61
CA VAL A 97 -7.96 6.34 7.36
C VAL A 97 -9.07 7.31 7.70
N GLU A 98 -8.83 8.57 7.41
CA GLU A 98 -9.80 9.63 7.42
C GLU A 98 -10.36 9.87 6.02
N GLN A 99 -11.67 10.05 5.94
CA GLN A 99 -12.38 10.55 4.78
C GLN A 99 -13.10 11.85 5.16
N LEU A 100 -12.82 12.91 4.40
CA LEU A 100 -13.42 14.24 4.53
C LEU A 100 -14.16 14.60 3.23
N LYS A 101 -15.39 15.09 3.31
CA LYS A 101 -16.18 15.59 2.18
C LYS A 101 -16.32 17.11 2.27
N GLN A 102 -15.77 17.82 1.30
CA GLN A 102 -15.91 19.27 1.19
C GLN A 102 -16.33 19.65 -0.22
N ASN A 103 -17.35 20.51 -0.37
CA ASN A 103 -17.84 20.98 -1.67
C ASN A 103 -18.10 19.84 -2.68
N ASN A 104 -18.74 18.75 -2.23
CA ASN A 104 -18.99 17.53 -3.00
C ASN A 104 -17.74 16.77 -3.50
N LYS A 105 -16.55 17.07 -2.97
CA LYS A 105 -15.31 16.34 -3.23
C LYS A 105 -14.90 15.55 -1.98
N LEU A 106 -14.28 14.39 -2.20
CA LEU A 106 -13.72 13.56 -1.13
C LEU A 106 -12.20 13.77 -1.04
N TYR A 107 -11.72 13.86 0.18
CA TYR A 107 -10.32 13.98 0.56
C TYR A 107 -9.98 12.88 1.55
N PHE A 108 -8.78 12.34 1.44
CA PHE A 108 -8.35 11.20 2.23
C PHE A 108 -7.03 11.47 2.92
N GLY A 109 -6.97 11.04 4.17
CA GLY A 109 -5.80 11.07 5.00
C GLY A 109 -5.54 9.69 5.57
N VAL A 110 -4.34 9.15 5.40
CA VAL A 110 -4.00 7.79 5.81
C VAL A 110 -2.70 7.76 6.58
N GLN A 111 -2.68 7.02 7.68
CA GLN A 111 -1.49 6.72 8.45
C GLN A 111 -1.48 5.25 8.83
N PHE A 112 -0.40 4.56 8.50
CA PHE A 112 -0.06 3.23 9.01
C PHE A 112 1.13 3.38 9.94
N LEU A 113 0.99 2.88 11.16
CA LEU A 113 2.11 2.62 12.07
C LEU A 113 2.36 1.12 12.04
N LEU A 114 3.60 0.72 11.76
CA LEU A 114 3.94 -0.66 11.49
C LEU A 114 5.39 -0.94 11.85
N LYS A 115 5.78 -2.22 11.85
CA LYS A 115 7.16 -2.64 12.05
C LYS A 115 7.52 -3.72 11.03
N SER A 116 7.84 -3.31 9.81
CA SER A 116 8.26 -4.22 8.74
C SER A 116 9.78 -4.33 8.74
N GLU A 117 10.31 -5.49 9.11
CA GLU A 117 11.74 -5.78 9.12
C GLU A 117 12.08 -6.82 8.04
N TYR A 118 13.08 -6.54 7.22
CA TYR A 118 13.50 -7.42 6.14
C TYR A 118 14.99 -7.32 5.86
N THR A 119 15.59 -8.39 5.37
CA THR A 119 16.98 -8.41 4.88
C THR A 119 17.01 -8.70 3.38
N LEU A 120 18.10 -8.31 2.73
CA LEU A 120 18.40 -8.69 1.34
C LEU A 120 19.55 -9.69 1.33
N ASP A 121 19.38 -10.79 0.60
CA ASP A 121 20.46 -11.73 0.36
C ASP A 121 21.43 -11.24 -0.73
N SER A 122 22.47 -12.03 -1.03
CA SER A 122 23.46 -11.72 -2.06
C SER A 122 22.89 -11.65 -3.48
N LYS A 123 21.68 -12.17 -3.69
CA LYS A 123 20.93 -12.12 -4.95
C LYS A 123 19.86 -11.01 -4.94
N LYS A 124 19.84 -10.16 -3.92
CA LYS A 124 18.83 -9.11 -3.68
C LYS A 124 17.42 -9.66 -3.47
N GLN A 125 17.28 -10.88 -2.98
CA GLN A 125 15.96 -11.39 -2.58
C GLN A 125 15.62 -10.91 -1.16
N VAL A 126 14.37 -10.52 -0.98
CA VAL A 126 13.83 -10.03 0.29
C VAL A 126 13.46 -11.20 1.20
N HIS A 127 13.97 -11.17 2.43
CA HIS A 127 13.62 -12.12 3.49
C HIS A 127 13.09 -11.34 4.70
N TYR A 128 11.79 -11.47 4.96
CA TYR A 128 11.13 -10.81 6.10
C TYR A 128 11.42 -11.54 7.42
N THR A 129 11.66 -10.79 8.50
CA THR A 129 11.88 -11.38 9.84
C THR A 129 10.70 -12.23 10.29
N ASN A 130 9.46 -11.77 10.04
CA ASN A 130 8.24 -12.54 10.27
C ASN A 130 7.49 -12.72 8.94
N ALA A 131 7.61 -13.89 8.31
CA ALA A 131 7.03 -14.14 6.99
C ALA A 131 5.50 -13.95 6.89
N ASN A 132 4.76 -14.13 7.99
CA ASN A 132 3.29 -14.04 8.00
C ASN A 132 2.77 -12.68 8.48
N TYR A 133 3.66 -11.72 8.75
CA TYR A 133 3.24 -10.40 9.20
C TYR A 133 2.51 -9.65 8.08
N ALA A 134 1.29 -9.18 8.37
CA ALA A 134 0.38 -8.64 7.37
C ALA A 134 0.92 -7.40 6.62
N TYR A 135 1.80 -6.64 7.27
CA TYR A 135 2.36 -5.38 6.74
C TYR A 135 3.80 -5.51 6.26
N ASN A 136 4.23 -6.73 5.96
CA ASN A 136 5.50 -6.97 5.29
C ASN A 136 5.55 -6.20 3.98
N THR A 137 6.48 -5.25 3.93
CA THR A 137 6.84 -4.50 2.74
C THR A 137 8.26 -3.97 2.86
N ASN A 138 8.78 -3.42 1.76
CA ASN A 138 10.15 -2.93 1.67
C ASN A 138 10.22 -1.70 0.76
N TYR A 139 11.41 -1.08 0.69
CA TYR A 139 11.64 0.08 -0.16
C TYR A 139 11.31 -0.18 -1.64
N GLU A 140 11.69 -1.32 -2.19
CA GLU A 140 11.49 -1.62 -3.63
C GLU A 140 10.01 -1.76 -3.98
N GLU A 141 9.19 -2.28 -3.07
CA GLU A 141 7.73 -2.37 -3.23
C GLU A 141 7.04 -1.01 -3.13
N LEU A 142 7.55 -0.10 -2.31
CA LEU A 142 6.92 1.19 -2.01
C LEU A 142 7.39 2.33 -2.91
N SER A 143 8.64 2.28 -3.36
CA SER A 143 9.28 3.31 -4.20
C SER A 143 8.59 3.58 -5.55
N PRO A 144 7.94 2.61 -6.24
CA PRO A 144 7.27 2.88 -7.51
C PRO A 144 6.09 3.85 -7.39
N TYR A 145 5.47 3.95 -6.21
CA TYR A 145 4.39 4.89 -5.95
C TYR A 145 4.89 6.32 -5.67
N CYS A 146 6.21 6.50 -5.59
CA CYS A 146 6.88 7.76 -5.42
C CYS A 146 7.06 8.48 -6.77
N THR A 147 5.98 9.06 -7.31
CA THR A 147 6.01 9.60 -8.69
C THR A 147 6.82 10.88 -8.85
N THR A 148 6.89 11.73 -7.83
CA THR A 148 7.66 12.98 -7.87
C THR A 148 8.26 13.29 -6.50
N PRO A 149 9.59 13.29 -6.32
CA PRO A 149 10.23 13.63 -5.05
C PRO A 149 9.83 15.03 -4.58
N MET A 150 9.52 15.17 -3.28
CA MET A 150 9.25 16.48 -2.68
C MET A 150 10.55 17.27 -2.53
N LYS A 151 10.44 18.59 -2.65
CA LYS A 151 11.52 19.54 -2.34
C LYS A 151 11.16 20.30 -1.08
N TYR A 152 12.08 20.33 -0.13
CA TYR A 152 11.97 21.06 1.13
C TYR A 152 12.88 22.28 1.12
N LYS A 153 12.60 23.28 1.97
CA LYS A 153 13.43 24.49 2.07
C LYS A 153 14.92 24.19 2.34
N ASN A 154 15.21 23.09 3.04
CA ASN A 154 16.56 22.72 3.48
C ASN A 154 17.06 21.38 2.88
N GLY A 155 16.44 20.85 1.81
CA GLY A 155 16.88 19.58 1.22
C GLY A 155 15.86 18.92 0.29
N SER A 156 16.18 17.72 -0.20
CA SER A 156 15.27 16.89 -0.99
C SER A 156 14.61 15.81 -0.12
N GLY A 157 13.38 15.42 -0.48
CA GLY A 157 12.62 14.45 0.30
C GLY A 157 13.09 13.01 0.20
N ASN A 158 14.09 12.73 -0.64
CA ASN A 158 14.65 11.40 -0.87
C ASN A 158 16.19 11.42 -0.81
N ASN A 159 16.77 12.19 0.11
CA ASN A 159 18.21 12.13 0.37
C ASN A 159 18.57 10.70 0.83
N PRO A 160 19.54 9.99 0.23
CA PRO A 160 19.96 8.66 0.66
C PRO A 160 20.40 8.57 2.12
N GLU A 161 20.83 9.68 2.71
CA GLU A 161 21.22 9.81 4.13
C GLU A 161 20.04 10.09 5.07
N SER A 162 18.85 10.36 4.54
CA SER A 162 17.62 10.60 5.30
C SER A 162 16.85 9.30 5.50
N PRO A 163 16.20 9.09 6.66
CA PRO A 163 15.27 7.97 6.87
C PRO A 163 13.90 8.17 6.19
N LEU A 164 13.70 9.28 5.49
CA LEU A 164 12.42 9.65 4.88
C LEU A 164 12.47 9.44 3.37
N LEU A 165 11.51 8.68 2.84
CA LEU A 165 11.08 8.73 1.45
C LEU A 165 9.89 9.68 1.39
N SER A 166 10.00 10.79 0.68
CA SER A 166 8.95 11.80 0.57
C SER A 166 8.73 12.26 -0.86
N CYS A 167 7.49 12.10 -1.31
CA CYS A 167 7.09 12.38 -2.67
C CYS A 167 5.61 12.73 -2.79
N VAL A 168 5.26 13.10 -4.01
CA VAL A 168 3.90 13.16 -4.49
C VAL A 168 3.61 11.89 -5.29
N TYR A 169 2.51 11.24 -4.98
CA TYR A 169 1.85 10.29 -5.86
C TYR A 169 0.89 11.04 -6.77
N THR A 170 0.91 10.74 -8.08
CA THR A 170 -0.02 11.28 -9.07
C THR A 170 -0.79 10.12 -9.70
N ASN A 171 -2.11 10.14 -9.56
CA ASN A 171 -2.96 9.15 -10.21
C ASN A 171 -2.77 9.25 -11.74
N PRO A 172 -2.48 8.13 -12.43
CA PRO A 172 -2.23 8.15 -13.87
C PRO A 172 -3.47 8.57 -14.66
N ASP A 173 -4.68 8.32 -14.16
CA ASP A 173 -5.94 8.55 -14.87
C ASP A 173 -6.56 9.90 -14.50
N SER A 174 -6.78 10.15 -13.20
CA SER A 174 -7.46 11.36 -12.72
C SER A 174 -6.55 12.58 -12.61
N LYS A 175 -5.23 12.38 -12.62
CA LYS A 175 -4.20 13.40 -12.32
C LYS A 175 -4.28 14.01 -10.92
N LYS A 176 -5.19 13.55 -10.06
CA LYS A 176 -5.22 13.96 -8.65
C LYS A 176 -3.97 13.49 -7.93
N ARG A 177 -3.58 14.24 -6.91
CA ARG A 177 -2.29 14.05 -6.23
C ARG A 177 -2.44 13.84 -4.73
N MET A 178 -1.56 13.00 -4.18
CA MET A 178 -1.39 12.80 -2.74
C MET A 178 0.06 13.04 -2.35
N MET A 179 0.29 13.70 -1.21
CA MET A 179 1.59 13.60 -0.54
C MET A 179 1.73 12.18 0.00
N TYR A 180 2.93 11.64 -0.10
CA TYR A 180 3.27 10.27 0.29
C TYR A 180 4.61 10.28 1.02
N TRP A 181 4.60 9.71 2.22
CA TRP A 181 5.75 9.62 3.12
C TRP A 181 5.90 8.20 3.62
N VAL A 182 7.13 7.71 3.61
CA VAL A 182 7.52 6.45 4.25
C VAL A 182 8.71 6.74 5.16
N VAL A 183 8.57 6.39 6.44
CA VAL A 183 9.61 6.58 7.45
C VAL A 183 10.27 5.23 7.73
N PHE A 184 11.58 5.21 7.53
CA PHE A 184 12.45 4.08 7.81
C PHE A 184 13.21 4.31 9.13
N GLU A 185 13.71 3.25 9.77
CA GLU A 185 14.56 3.36 10.96
C GLU A 185 15.96 3.89 10.64
N LYS A 186 16.46 3.53 9.46
CA LYS A 186 17.78 3.93 8.97
C LYS A 186 17.62 4.72 7.68
N PRO A 187 18.68 5.41 7.22
CA PRO A 187 18.67 6.11 5.94
C PRO A 187 18.15 5.24 4.79
N ILE A 188 17.38 5.80 3.86
CA ILE A 188 16.80 5.05 2.74
C ILE A 188 17.85 4.43 1.81
N GLY A 189 19.08 4.94 1.83
CA GLY A 189 20.23 4.34 1.14
C GLY A 189 20.76 3.06 1.79
N ASP A 190 20.42 2.79 3.06
CA ASP A 190 20.73 1.52 3.73
C ASP A 190 19.69 0.48 3.31
N THR A 191 20.04 -0.32 2.30
CA THR A 191 19.16 -1.35 1.73
C THR A 191 19.27 -2.69 2.47
N LYS A 192 20.13 -2.82 3.49
CA LYS A 192 20.33 -4.06 4.24
C LYS A 192 19.62 -3.99 5.58
N GLY A 193 18.46 -4.63 5.73
CA GLY A 193 17.89 -4.74 7.09
C GLY A 193 17.16 -3.49 7.55
N ASN A 194 16.66 -2.65 6.63
CA ASN A 194 15.97 -1.43 7.05
C ASN A 194 14.54 -1.73 7.47
N THR A 195 14.13 -1.09 8.55
CA THR A 195 12.81 -1.30 9.14
C THR A 195 11.91 -0.15 8.73
N ILE A 196 10.73 -0.45 8.20
CA ILE A 196 9.71 0.58 7.97
C ILE A 196 8.92 0.75 9.26
N LYS A 197 8.68 2.00 9.66
CA LYS A 197 7.94 2.36 10.88
C LYS A 197 6.60 3.00 10.61
N GLU A 198 6.52 3.77 9.53
CA GLU A 198 5.34 4.55 9.23
C GLU A 198 5.17 4.73 7.73
N ILE A 199 3.92 4.66 7.28
CA ILE A 199 3.50 5.08 5.94
C ILE A 199 2.37 6.09 6.12
N LYS A 200 2.52 7.28 5.54
CA LYS A 200 1.50 8.32 5.55
C LYS A 200 1.22 8.82 4.15
N PHE A 201 -0.04 9.00 3.79
CA PHE A 201 -0.40 9.71 2.57
C PHE A 201 -1.67 10.54 2.72
N GLN A 202 -1.73 11.66 2.00
CA GLN A 202 -2.75 12.69 2.22
C GLN A 202 -3.06 13.44 0.93
N SER A 203 -4.35 13.70 0.67
CA SER A 203 -4.79 14.51 -0.47
C SER A 203 -4.16 15.91 -0.46
N ILE A 204 -3.55 16.29 -1.59
CA ILE A 204 -2.91 17.62 -1.75
C ILE A 204 -3.94 18.70 -2.05
N GLU A 205 -5.00 18.34 -2.78
CA GLU A 205 -5.96 19.30 -3.33
C GLU A 205 -6.74 20.08 -2.28
N LEU A 206 -6.79 19.61 -1.03
CA LEU A 206 -7.39 20.35 0.08
C LEU A 206 -6.63 21.67 0.36
N TRP A 207 -5.33 21.70 0.07
CA TRP A 207 -4.42 22.81 0.35
C TRP A 207 -4.25 23.75 -0.86
N GLN A 208 -4.84 23.41 -2.00
CA GLN A 208 -4.82 24.22 -3.22
C GLN A 208 -6.11 25.05 -3.24
N LYS A 209 -6.06 26.22 -2.58
CA LYS A 209 -7.09 27.25 -2.71
C LYS A 209 -7.04 27.90 -4.09
#